data_AF-A0A929GAM5-F1
#
_entry.id   AF-A0A929GAM5-F1
#
_cell.length_a   1.000
_cell.length_b   1.000
_cell.length_c   1.000
_cell.angle_alpha   90.00
_cell.angle_beta   90.00
_cell.angle_gamma   90.00
#
_symmetry.space_group_name_H-M   'P 1'
#
loop_
_entity.id
_entity.type
_entity.pdbx_description
1 polymer ?
#
loop_
_entity_poly.entity_id
_entity_poly.type
_entity_poly.pdbx_seq_one_letter_code
_entity_poly.pdbx_strand_id
1 'polypeptide(L)' 'MRILITGAAGFLGSNLCDRLIADNHEVIGMDNFITGSPENLAHLAGNEKFSFIR' A
#
# COMPACT_ATOMS: atom_id res chain seq x y z
N MET A 1 -9.19 -9.82 -5.88
CA MET A 1 -9.85 -8.54 -6.24
C MET A 1 -8.79 -7.49 -6.44
N ARG A 2 -9.09 -6.38 -7.14
CA ARG A 2 -8.19 -5.24 -7.28
C ARG A 2 -8.71 -4.08 -6.42
N ILE A 3 -7.88 -3.61 -5.49
CA ILE A 3 -8.31 -2.72 -4.38
C ILE A 3 -7.44 -1.47 -4.37
N LEU A 4 -8.06 -0.30 -4.27
CA LEU A 4 -7.39 0.99 -4.06
C LEU A 4 -7.42 1.35 -2.58
N ILE A 5 -6.27 1.69 -2.01
CA ILE A 5 -6.13 2.17 -0.62
C ILE A 5 -5.60 3.60 -0.65
N THR A 6 -6.43 4.55 -0.22
CA THR A 6 -6.00 5.93 0.02
C THR A 6 -5.37 6.06 1.41
N GLY A 7 -4.30 6.82 1.55
CA GLY A 7 -3.54 6.88 2.80
C GLY A 7 -2.66 5.64 3.01
N ALA A 8 -2.24 4.99 1.91
CA ALA A 8 -1.51 3.73 1.95
C ALA A 8 -0.17 3.83 2.70
N ALA A 9 0.46 5.02 2.75
CA ALA A 9 1.72 5.23 3.44
C ALA A 9 1.55 5.59 4.92
N GLY A 10 0.33 5.60 5.45
CA GLY A 10 0.03 5.75 6.88
C GLY A 10 0.13 4.42 7.66
N PHE A 11 0.12 4.50 8.99
CA PHE A 11 0.24 3.33 9.87
C PHE A 11 -0.78 2.22 9.56
N LEU A 12 -2.06 2.57 9.44
CA LEU A 12 -3.11 1.59 9.10
C LEU A 12 -3.08 1.19 7.62
N GLY A 13 -2.78 2.16 6.74
CA GLY A 13 -2.77 1.94 5.30
C GLY A 13 -1.75 0.89 4.88
N SER A 14 -0.52 0.97 5.39
CA SER A 14 0.55 0.03 5.02
C SER A 14 0.27 -1.38 5.52
N ASN A 15 -0.17 -1.51 6.79
CA ASN A 15 -0.56 -2.80 7.36
C ASN A 15 -1.76 -3.42 6.63
N LEU A 16 -2.71 -2.60 6.16
CA LEU A 16 -3.84 -3.08 5.37
C LEU A 16 -3.37 -3.55 3.97
N CYS A 17 -2.40 -2.87 3.36
CA CYS A 17 -1.77 -3.34 2.12
C CYS A 17 -1.21 -4.76 2.31
N ASP A 18 -0.40 -4.96 3.36
CA ASP A 18 0.21 -6.26 3.69
C ASP A 18 -0.87 -7.35 3.84
N ARG A 19 -1.92 -7.06 4.62
CA ARG A 19 -2.99 -8.02 4.88
C ARG A 19 -3.73 -8.42 3.60
N LEU A 20 -4.08 -7.47 2.74
CA LEU A 20 -4.83 -7.73 1.51
C LEU A 20 -3.98 -8.45 0.46
N ILE A 21 -2.68 -8.14 0.38
CA ILE A 21 -1.73 -8.89 -0.46
C ILE A 21 -1.64 -10.34 0.02
N ALA A 22 -1.54 -10.56 1.34
CA ALA A 22 -1.52 -11.90 1.94
C ALA A 22 -2.82 -12.69 1.65
N ASP A 23 -3.96 -12.01 1.55
CA ASP A 23 -5.24 -12.58 1.13
C ASP A 23 -5.38 -12.74 -0.40
N ASN A 24 -4.27 -12.67 -1.15
CA ASN A 24 -4.21 -12.88 -2.59
C ASN A 24 -5.01 -11.82 -3.39
N HIS A 25 -4.98 -10.56 -2.94
CA HIS A 25 -5.52 -9.42 -3.68
C HIS A 25 -4.42 -8.58 -4.33
N GLU A 26 -4.77 -7.87 -5.41
CA GLU A 26 -3.95 -6.82 -5.99
C GLU A 26 -4.28 -5.50 -5.30
N VAL A 27 -3.25 -4.81 -4.81
CA VAL A 27 -3.38 -3.57 -4.06
C VAL A 27 -2.72 -2.42 -4.84
N ILE A 28 -3.47 -1.33 -4.98
CA ILE A 28 -2.97 -0.04 -5.45
C ILE A 28 -2.95 0.88 -4.23
N GLY A 29 -1.76 1.23 -3.75
CA GLY A 29 -1.61 2.26 -2.73
C GLY A 29 -1.64 3.66 -3.34
N MET A 30 -2.36 4.58 -2.71
CA MET A 30 -2.36 6.00 -3.05
C MET A 30 -2.06 6.84 -1.81
N ASP A 31 -1.04 7.70 -1.88
CA ASP A 31 -0.70 8.61 -0.78
C ASP A 31 0.09 9.83 -1.28
N ASN A 32 -0.23 11.00 -0.73
CA ASN A 32 0.47 12.25 -1.05
C ASN A 32 1.62 12.58 -0.07
N PHE A 33 1.81 11.75 0.96
CA PHE A 33 2.83 11.86 2.02
C PHE A 33 2.72 13.12 2.89
N ILE A 34 1.52 13.70 3.07
CA ILE A 34 1.34 14.82 4.03
C ILE A 34 1.56 14.35 5.47
N THR A 35 1.02 13.18 5.82
CA THR A 35 1.21 12.53 7.14
C THR A 35 1.74 11.10 7.02
N GLY A 36 1.68 10.49 5.84
CA GLY A 36 2.26 9.19 5.53
C GLY A 36 3.76 9.28 5.23
N SER A 37 4.45 8.14 5.31
CA SER A 37 5.88 8.01 5.09
C SER A 37 6.17 6.92 4.06
N PRO A 38 6.95 7.19 2.98
CA PRO A 38 7.32 6.19 1.99
C PRO A 38 7.98 4.94 2.59
N GLU A 39 8.68 5.10 3.71
CA GLU A 39 9.33 4.02 4.46
C GLU A 39 8.33 2.96 4.92
N ASN A 40 7.06 3.33 5.20
CA ASN A 40 5.99 2.40 5.55
C ASN A 40 5.58 1.47 4.39
N LEU A 41 5.98 1.77 3.15
CA LEU A 41 5.69 0.96 1.96
C LEU A 41 6.94 0.39 1.31
N ALA A 42 8.13 0.70 1.82
CA ALA A 42 9.41 0.34 1.20
C ALA A 42 9.58 -1.19 1.05
N HIS A 43 9.04 -1.97 1.99
CA HIS A 43 9.08 -3.44 1.94
C HIS A 43 8.14 -4.05 0.88
N LEU A 44 7.18 -3.27 0.38
CA LEU A 44 6.28 -3.68 -0.69
C LEU A 44 6.83 -3.34 -2.08
N ALA A 45 7.94 -2.61 -2.17
CA ALA A 45 8.56 -2.28 -3.44
C ALA A 45 8.99 -3.55 -4.20
N GLY A 46 8.52 -3.68 -5.44
CA GLY A 46 8.80 -4.84 -6.30
C GLY A 46 7.88 -6.05 -6.09
N ASN A 47 6.92 -5.97 -5.16
CA ASN A 47 5.88 -7.00 -5.06
C ASN A 47 4.92 -6.90 -6.25
N GLU A 48 4.77 -7.98 -7.03
CA GLU A 48 3.92 -8.02 -8.22
C GLU A 48 2.45 -7.69 -7.96
N LYS A 49 1.97 -7.86 -6.72
CA LYS A 49 0.60 -7.55 -6.29
C LYS A 49 0.45 -6.16 -5.69
N PHE A 50 1.53 -5.38 -5.61
CA PHE A 50 1.51 -4.03 -5.09
C PHE A 50 1.93 -3.02 -6.17
N SER A 51 1.14 -1.97 -6.33
CA SER A 51 1.50 -0.81 -7.12
C SER A 51 1.19 0.46 -6.33
N PHE A 52 1.91 1.54 -6.62
CA PHE A 52 1.77 2.80 -5.88
C PHE A 52 1.54 3.98 -6.83
N ILE A 53 0.65 4.88 -6.43
CA ILE A 53 0.36 6.14 -7.11
C ILE A 53 0.51 7.26 -6.07
N ARG A 54 1.14 8.37 -6.46
CA ARG A 54 1.22 9.56 -5.62
C ARG A 54 0.04 10.49 -5.86
#